data_AF-A0A964BA96-F1
#
_entry.id   AF-A0A964BA96-F1
#
_cell.length_a   1.000
_cell.length_b   1.000
_cell.length_c   1.000
_cell.angle_alpha   90.00
_cell.angle_beta   90.00
_cell.angle_gamma   90.00
#
_symmetry.space_group_name_H-M   'P 1'
#
loop_
_entity.id
_entity.type
_entity.pdbx_description
1 polymer ?
#
loop_
_entity_poly.entity_id
_entity_poly.type
_entity_poly.pdbx_seq_one_letter_code
_entity_poly.pdbx_strand_id
1 'polypeptide(L)'
;MRFAQILAYVVSNLRAPDKLLPIIRNLGARHREVGVVAEHFPPFKAALLKTLREKMGERWTPEVEMAWSSTYDMLAREMMSS
;
A
#
# COMPACT_ATOMS: atom_id res chain seq x y z
N MET A 1 -3.00 15.82 3.32
CA MET A 1 -3.09 14.57 2.53
C MET A 1 -3.02 13.37 3.47
N ARG A 2 -4.03 12.48 3.50
CA ARG A 2 -4.08 11.31 4.41
C ARG A 2 -3.32 10.07 3.89
N PHE A 3 -3.09 9.97 2.57
CA PHE A 3 -2.43 8.82 1.94
C PHE A 3 -0.98 8.58 2.43
N ALA A 4 -0.14 9.61 2.35
CA ALA A 4 1.26 9.52 2.77
C ALA A 4 1.41 9.16 4.26
N GLN A 5 0.45 9.56 5.10
CA GLN A 5 0.43 9.23 6.52
C GLN A 5 0.15 7.75 6.75
N ILE A 6 -0.80 7.17 6.01
CA ILE A 6 -1.08 5.73 6.06
C ILE A 6 0.12 4.93 5.55
N LEU A 7 0.77 5.37 4.47
CA LEU A 7 1.97 4.72 3.95
C LEU A 7 3.12 4.76 4.98
N ALA A 8 3.36 5.92 5.59
CA ALA A 8 4.36 6.07 6.64
C ALA A 8 4.03 5.21 7.87
N TYR A 9 2.75 5.12 8.24
CA TYR A 9 2.28 4.27 9.33
C TYR A 9 2.52 2.79 9.05
N VAL A 10 2.19 2.31 7.84
CA VAL A 10 2.50 0.94 7.40
C VAL A 10 3.99 0.67 7.54
N VAL A 11 4.83 1.50 6.93
CA VAL A 11 6.29 1.32 6.92
C VAL A 11 6.85 1.28 8.34
N SER A 12 6.36 2.17 9.22
CA SER A 12 6.79 2.24 10.62
C SER A 12 6.36 1.03 11.46
N ASN A 13 5.37 0.25 10.99
CA ASN A 13 4.77 -0.87 11.71
C ASN A 13 4.88 -2.21 10.97
N LEU A 14 5.77 -2.33 9.97
CA LEU A 14 5.96 -3.59 9.20
C LEU A 14 6.30 -4.81 10.07
N ARG A 15 6.86 -4.58 11.26
CA ARG A 15 7.22 -5.63 12.23
C ARG A 15 6.13 -5.92 13.27
N ALA A 16 4.96 -5.28 13.15
CA ALA A 16 3.84 -5.44 14.07
C ALA A 16 2.52 -5.68 13.30
N PRO A 17 2.43 -6.78 12.52
CA PRO A 17 1.28 -7.05 11.65
C PRO A 17 -0.04 -7.09 12.43
N ASP A 18 -0.07 -7.64 13.65
CA ASP A 18 -1.29 -7.74 14.47
C ASP A 18 -1.92 -6.38 14.80
N LYS A 19 -1.11 -5.32 14.87
CA LYS A 19 -1.59 -3.95 15.09
C LYS A 19 -2.02 -3.27 13.78
N LEU A 20 -1.39 -3.65 12.68
CA LEU A 20 -1.59 -3.03 11.37
C LEU A 20 -2.85 -3.56 10.68
N LEU A 21 -3.06 -4.89 10.69
CA LEU A 21 -4.13 -5.55 9.94
C LEU A 21 -5.54 -5.03 10.27
N PRO A 22 -5.93 -4.81 11.55
CA PRO A 22 -7.26 -4.27 11.86
C PRO A 22 -7.51 -2.88 11.28
N ILE A 23 -6.47 -2.05 11.22
CA ILE A 23 -6.53 -0.68 10.67
C ILE A 23 -6.73 -0.74 9.16
N ILE A 24 -5.99 -1.62 8.46
CA ILE A 24 -6.10 -1.79 7.01
C ILE A 24 -7.48 -2.35 6.64
N ARG A 25 -8.04 -3.29 7.39
CA ARG A 25 -9.40 -3.80 7.15
C ARG A 25 -10.47 -2.72 7.34
N ASN A 26 -10.36 -1.91 8.40
CA ASN A 26 -11.27 -0.77 8.58
C ASN A 26 -11.15 0.24 7.43
N LEU A 27 -9.93 0.47 6.95
CA LEU A 27 -9.68 1.32 5.79
C LEU A 27 -10.31 0.72 4.52
N GLY A 28 -10.23 -0.60 4.34
CA GLY A 28 -10.84 -1.36 3.24
C GLY A 28 -12.35 -1.19 3.19
N ALA A 29 -13.03 -1.37 4.33
CA ALA A 29 -14.47 -1.15 4.45
C ALA A 29 -14.88 0.27 3.99
N ARG A 30 -14.13 1.30 4.42
CA ARG A 30 -14.39 2.70 4.02
C ARG A 30 -14.10 2.95 2.54
N HIS A 31 -13.09 2.28 1.97
CA HIS A 31 -12.79 2.37 0.54
C HIS A 31 -13.91 1.74 -0.29
N ARG A 32 -14.49 0.64 0.19
CA ARG A 32 -15.66 0.00 -0.44
C ARG A 32 -16.89 0.89 -0.40
N GLU A 33 -17.15 1.54 0.75
CA GLU A 33 -18.26 2.51 0.90
C GLU A 33 -18.22 3.65 -0.12
N VAL A 34 -17.01 4.05 -0.55
CA VAL A 34 -16.81 5.11 -1.55
C VAL A 34 -16.58 4.58 -2.97
N GLY A 35 -16.87 3.30 -3.22
CA GLY A 35 -16.89 2.71 -4.56
C GLY A 35 -15.53 2.23 -5.10
N VAL A 36 -14.53 2.01 -4.23
CA VAL A 36 -13.28 1.39 -4.66
C VAL A 36 -13.49 -0.10 -4.94
N VAL A 37 -13.09 -0.52 -6.13
CA VAL A 37 -13.17 -1.91 -6.61
C VAL A 37 -11.77 -2.49 -6.87
N ALA A 38 -11.69 -3.81 -7.06
CA ALA A 38 -10.43 -4.53 -7.26
C ALA A 38 -9.62 -3.99 -8.46
N GLU A 39 -10.32 -3.55 -9.52
CA GLU A 39 -9.75 -3.01 -10.75
C GLU A 39 -8.98 -1.70 -10.53
N HIS A 40 -9.23 -0.98 -9.43
CA HIS A 40 -8.50 0.24 -9.10
C HIS A 40 -7.09 -0.04 -8.54
N PHE A 41 -6.83 -1.23 -7.98
CA PHE A 41 -5.57 -1.54 -7.30
C PHE A 41 -4.37 -1.70 -8.25
N PRO A 42 -4.44 -2.42 -9.38
CA PRO A 42 -3.31 -2.55 -10.30
C PRO A 42 -2.81 -1.23 -10.91
N PRO A 43 -3.65 -0.34 -11.48
CA PRO A 43 -3.17 0.94 -12.02
C PRO A 43 -2.62 1.85 -10.91
N PHE A 44 -3.20 1.80 -9.70
CA PHE A 44 -2.67 2.54 -8.56
C PHE A 44 -1.29 2.04 -8.12
N LYS A 45 -1.08 0.72 -8.07
CA LYS A 45 0.23 0.11 -7.80
C LYS A 45 1.29 0.62 -8.77
N ALA A 46 0.99 0.59 -10.07
CA ALA A 46 1.90 1.03 -11.11
C ALA A 46 2.27 2.52 -10.95
N ALA A 47 1.28 3.38 -10.66
CA ALA A 47 1.51 4.81 -10.41
C ALA A 47 2.36 5.06 -9.15
N LEU A 48 2.11 4.31 -8.07
CA LEU A 48 2.87 4.39 -6.83
C LEU A 48 4.33 3.99 -7.05
N LEU A 49 4.58 2.81 -7.63
CA LEU A 49 5.94 2.32 -7.88
C LEU A 49 6.70 3.23 -8.85
N LYS A 50 6.04 3.75 -9.89
CA LYS A 50 6.62 4.76 -10.77
C LYS A 50 7.05 6.01 -9.99
N THR A 51 6.18 6.53 -9.14
CA THR A 51 6.46 7.72 -8.32
C THR A 51 7.63 7.48 -7.37
N LEU A 52 7.68 6.32 -6.70
CA LEU A 52 8.78 5.97 -5.80
C LEU A 52 10.11 5.84 -6.54
N ARG A 53 10.12 5.18 -7.70
CA ARG A 53 11.30 5.09 -8.57
C ARG A 53 11.82 6.46 -8.98
N GLU A 54 10.95 7.35 -9.44
CA GLU A 54 11.33 8.72 -9.82
C GLU A 54 11.89 9.53 -8.63
N LYS A 55 11.35 9.33 -7.41
CA LYS A 55 11.81 10.04 -6.21
C LYS A 55 13.08 9.47 -5.59
N MET A 56 13.31 8.16 -5.71
CA MET A 56 14.47 7.49 -5.13
C MET A 56 15.70 7.52 -6.04
N GLY A 57 15.51 7.69 -7.36
CA GLY A 57 16.61 7.77 -8.32
C GLY A 57 17.52 6.54 -8.22
N GLU A 58 18.82 6.76 -8.04
CA GLU A 58 19.83 5.70 -7.92
C GLU A 58 19.59 4.75 -6.73
N ARG A 59 18.81 5.15 -5.73
CA ARG A 59 18.45 4.30 -4.59
C ARG A 59 17.34 3.29 -4.90
N TRP A 60 16.75 3.36 -6.10
CA TRP A 60 15.75 2.39 -6.55
C TRP A 60 16.45 1.15 -7.10
N THR A 61 16.70 0.16 -6.22
CA THR A 61 17.28 -1.13 -6.61
C THR A 61 16.17 -2.17 -6.89
N PRO A 62 16.48 -3.28 -7.56
CA PRO A 62 15.52 -4.38 -7.76
C PRO A 62 14.93 -4.91 -6.45
N GLU A 63 15.74 -4.96 -5.39
CA GLU A 63 15.30 -5.39 -4.05
C GLU A 63 14.28 -4.40 -3.45
N VAL A 64 14.51 -3.09 -3.63
CA VAL A 64 13.59 -2.04 -3.19
C VAL A 64 12.27 -2.12 -3.94
N GLU A 65 12.31 -2.32 -5.26
CA GLU A 65 11.12 -2.50 -6.09
C GLU A 65 10.29 -3.69 -5.64
N MET A 66 10.95 -4.84 -5.44
CA MET A 66 10.31 -6.07 -4.99
C MET A 66 9.70 -5.90 -3.59
N ALA A 67 10.39 -5.22 -2.67
CA ALA A 67 9.90 -4.96 -1.32
C ALA A 67 8.64 -4.09 -1.34
N TRP A 68 8.63 -3.00 -2.11
CA TRP A 68 7.47 -2.13 -2.24
C TRP A 68 6.30 -2.82 -2.95
N SER A 69 6.58 -3.56 -4.02
CA SER A 69 5.58 -4.32 -4.78
C SER A 69 4.88 -5.35 -3.88
N SER A 70 5.64 -6.12 -3.11
CA SER A 70 5.11 -7.15 -2.21
C SER A 70 4.33 -6.55 -1.05
N THR A 71 4.83 -5.45 -0.48
CA THR A 71 4.13 -4.71 0.60
C THR A 71 2.79 -4.19 0.12
N TYR A 72 2.75 -3.60 -1.08
CA TYR A 72 1.49 -3.13 -1.67
C TYR A 72 0.51 -4.29 -1.87
N ASP A 73 0.97 -5.41 -2.43
CA ASP A 73 0.09 -6.56 -2.69
C ASP A 73 -0.49 -7.14 -1.40
N MET A 74 0.29 -7.19 -0.32
CA MET A 74 -0.20 -7.58 1.00
C MET A 74 -1.30 -6.63 1.48
N LEU A 75 -1.07 -5.32 1.44
CA LEU A 75 -2.06 -4.33 1.88
C LEU A 75 -3.33 -4.38 1.03
N ALA A 76 -3.19 -4.47 -0.30
CA ALA A 76 -4.32 -4.55 -1.22
C ALA A 76 -5.18 -5.79 -0.92
N ARG A 77 -4.55 -6.94 -0.66
CA ARG A 77 -5.29 -8.15 -0.24
C ARG A 77 -6.07 -7.93 1.05
N GLU A 78 -5.48 -7.29 2.06
CA GLU A 78 -6.17 -7.01 3.32
C GLU A 78 -7.26 -5.94 3.20
N MET A 79 -7.12 -5.00 2.26
CA MET A 79 -8.16 -4.02 1.93
C MET A 79 -9.37 -4.67 1.24
N MET A 80 -9.13 -5.73 0.45
CA MET A 80 -10.18 -6.44 -0.29
C MET A 80 -10.83 -7.58 0.52
N SER A 81 -10.16 -8.10 1.55
CA SER A 81 -10.65 -9.26 2.34
C SER A 81 -11.79 -8.93 3.31
N SER A 82 -12.09 -7.65 3.51
CA SER A 82 -13.16 -7.12 4.38
C SER A 82 -14.27 -6.47 3.58
#